data_AF-A0A412I812-F1
#
_entry.id   AF-A0A412I812-F1
#
_cell.length_a   1.000
_cell.length_b   1.000
_cell.length_c   1.000
_cell.angle_alpha   90.00
_cell.angle_beta   90.00
_cell.angle_gamma   90.00
#
_symmetry.space_group_name_H-M   'P 1'
#
loop_
_entity.id
_entity.type
_entity.pdbx_description
1 polymer ?
#
loop_
_entity_poly.entity_id
_entity_poly.type
_entity_poly.pdbx_seq_one_letter_code
_entity_poly.pdbx_strand_id
1 'polypeptide(L)'
;MRVGSLSCDKLYNMFNLKNIMLMKKIALLLVGLLVMFSCEQEDWNGIVDSNTTQVQTRATTSIADFDPIAELANVPVNVINVGNTKYKYLTVGPTGKDVWLTETDDGSMRQRWYLKGGNLVLVGGNSFPIGSPVVVPELNKDYPVLGGYSAPFVCSPFKAYNDDSYYIEGFSPVPGPLISYVYAGYLQAKDETSSDLKYRTSNSSAISRWKVVPVGEYRIVNMEYVETAGDFINRKDQSIDGAIVPNISATQEIEHSISISKTAREKSSFTEAEGISTTEGSSFNLNGGLDVGIINIGIGGTIDNSTTSSRTVTYGTEEEYTVNVTQTFKIIIPPMTTYRIEVLKMSYDASVTYVATLEKMDGNDKGQRFKIKGKWDGIVTTYLYYNLYIMDTNELVETRIIS
;
A
#
# COMPACT_ATOMS: atom_id res chain seq x y z
N MET A 1 4.85 -32.75 79.60
CA MET A 1 6.26 -32.86 79.20
C MET A 1 6.34 -32.56 77.70
N ARG A 2 7.29 -31.69 77.31
CA ARG A 2 7.60 -31.20 75.95
C ARG A 2 6.65 -30.19 75.29
N VAL A 3 6.99 -28.93 75.54
CA VAL A 3 6.94 -27.81 74.59
C VAL A 3 7.80 -28.15 73.36
N GLY A 4 7.28 -27.94 72.16
CA GLY A 4 7.99 -28.11 70.89
C GLY A 4 7.70 -26.92 69.98
N SER A 5 8.76 -26.16 69.70
CA SER A 5 8.83 -24.89 68.97
C SER A 5 8.39 -24.97 67.50
N LEU A 6 7.61 -23.98 67.04
CA LEU A 6 7.54 -23.63 65.62
C LEU A 6 8.76 -22.74 65.27
N SER A 7 9.67 -23.27 64.44
CA SER A 7 10.87 -22.58 63.95
C SER A 7 10.50 -21.38 63.06
N CYS A 8 11.30 -20.32 63.19
CA CYS A 8 11.19 -19.00 62.56
C CYS A 8 11.46 -18.97 61.05
N ASP A 9 11.60 -20.12 60.37
CA ASP A 9 12.10 -20.18 58.99
C ASP A 9 11.02 -20.04 57.89
N LYS A 10 9.74 -19.93 58.25
CA LYS A 10 8.64 -19.72 57.27
C LYS A 10 8.14 -18.29 57.17
N LEU A 11 8.59 -17.37 58.03
CA LEU A 11 8.21 -15.96 57.96
C LEU A 11 9.15 -15.14 57.06
N TYR A 12 10.39 -15.58 56.84
CA TYR A 12 11.38 -14.83 56.05
C TYR A 12 11.15 -14.88 54.52
N ASN A 13 10.47 -15.93 54.02
CA ASN A 13 10.18 -16.07 52.58
C ASN A 13 8.84 -15.46 52.14
N MET A 14 7.94 -15.14 53.06
CA MET A 14 6.65 -14.51 52.73
C MET A 14 6.73 -12.98 52.64
N PHE A 15 7.64 -12.33 53.38
CA PHE A 15 7.84 -10.87 53.31
C PHE A 15 8.65 -10.43 52.09
N ASN A 16 9.58 -11.27 51.59
CA ASN A 16 10.41 -10.91 50.42
C ASN A 16 9.67 -11.03 49.08
N LEU A 17 8.74 -11.98 48.90
CA LEU A 17 7.96 -12.05 47.66
C LEU A 17 6.95 -10.90 47.52
N LYS A 18 6.39 -10.41 48.64
CA LYS A 18 5.39 -9.33 48.61
C LYS A 18 6.02 -7.98 48.27
N ASN A 19 7.25 -7.71 48.73
CA ASN A 19 7.99 -6.49 48.39
C ASN A 19 8.54 -6.48 46.96
N ILE A 20 8.94 -7.63 46.40
CA ILE A 20 9.40 -7.73 45.00
C ILE A 20 8.21 -7.54 44.03
N MET A 21 7.02 -8.07 44.35
CA MET A 21 5.82 -7.83 43.55
C MET A 21 5.25 -6.41 43.69
N LEU A 22 5.40 -5.75 44.85
CA LEU A 22 4.96 -4.37 45.05
C LEU A 22 5.90 -3.37 44.36
N MET A 23 7.22 -3.59 44.41
CA MET A 23 8.22 -2.76 43.70
C MET A 23 8.10 -2.88 42.17
N LYS A 24 7.75 -4.05 41.62
CA LYS A 24 7.49 -4.18 40.17
C LYS A 24 6.23 -3.45 39.72
N LYS A 25 5.19 -3.39 40.55
CA LYS A 25 3.94 -2.65 40.22
C LYS A 25 4.08 -1.14 40.38
N ILE A 26 4.90 -0.67 41.32
CA ILE A 26 5.21 0.76 41.51
C ILE A 26 6.20 1.25 40.44
N ALA A 27 7.17 0.43 40.03
CA ALA A 27 8.06 0.75 38.91
C ALA A 27 7.32 0.79 37.56
N LEU A 28 6.33 -0.08 37.33
CA LEU A 28 5.46 0.02 36.15
C LEU A 28 4.53 1.25 36.19
N LEU A 29 4.11 1.70 37.38
CA LEU A 29 3.29 2.92 37.51
C LEU A 29 4.12 4.20 37.31
N LEU A 30 5.40 4.20 37.70
CA LEU A 30 6.32 5.34 37.50
C LEU A 30 6.80 5.47 36.05
N VAL A 31 6.88 4.36 35.30
CA VAL A 31 7.12 4.40 33.83
C VAL A 31 5.82 4.77 33.08
N GLY A 32 4.64 4.48 33.64
CA GLY A 32 3.35 4.86 33.08
C GLY A 32 2.93 6.33 33.29
N LEU A 33 3.57 7.06 34.20
CA LEU A 33 3.30 8.51 34.42
C LEU A 33 4.31 9.44 33.73
N LEU A 34 5.41 8.91 33.19
CA LEU A 34 6.39 9.67 32.39
C LEU A 34 6.00 9.83 30.91
N VAL A 35 4.84 9.30 30.49
CA VAL A 35 4.33 9.39 29.10
C VAL A 35 3.16 10.38 28.96
N MET A 36 2.78 11.13 30.00
CA MET A 36 1.67 12.11 29.91
C MET A 36 2.05 13.56 30.23
N PHE A 37 3.34 13.87 30.27
CA PHE A 37 3.83 15.25 30.18
C PHE A 37 4.97 15.33 29.17
N SER A 38 4.66 14.96 27.93
CA SER A 38 5.25 15.68 26.81
C SER A 38 4.21 16.69 26.35
N CYS A 39 4.14 17.83 27.05
CA CYS A 39 3.92 19.05 26.30
C CYS A 39 5.18 19.20 25.45
N GLU A 40 5.22 18.54 24.29
CA GLU A 40 5.94 19.15 23.19
C GLU A 40 5.14 20.41 22.89
N GLN A 41 5.57 21.51 23.50
CA GLN A 41 5.59 22.73 22.73
C GLN A 41 6.52 22.39 21.56
N GLU A 42 5.93 21.97 20.44
CA GLU A 42 6.64 21.87 19.18
C GLU A 42 7.22 23.27 18.96
N ASP A 43 8.51 23.45 19.25
CA ASP A 43 9.18 24.72 19.03
C ASP A 43 9.25 24.93 17.51
N TRP A 44 8.51 25.94 17.03
CA TRP A 44 8.26 26.29 15.63
C TRP A 44 9.49 26.80 14.85
N ASN A 45 10.71 26.55 15.32
CA ASN A 45 11.93 27.04 14.68
C ASN A 45 12.22 26.40 13.31
N GLY A 46 11.48 25.36 12.91
CA GLY A 46 11.68 24.65 11.65
C GLY A 46 10.88 25.16 10.45
N ILE A 47 10.00 26.15 10.61
CA ILE A 47 9.10 26.58 9.53
C ILE A 47 9.71 27.61 8.57
N VAL A 48 10.98 27.98 8.78
CA VAL A 48 11.70 28.95 7.92
C VAL A 48 13.03 28.44 7.33
N ASP A 49 13.55 27.26 7.69
CA ASP A 49 14.83 26.77 7.12
C ASP A 49 14.70 25.44 6.36
N SER A 50 14.80 25.50 5.03
CA SER A 50 14.77 24.38 4.09
C SER A 50 16.09 23.57 4.01
N ASN A 51 16.86 23.47 5.10
CA ASN A 51 18.12 22.73 5.11
C ASN A 51 18.30 21.96 6.44
N THR A 52 17.60 20.85 6.61
CA THR A 52 17.94 19.87 7.66
C THR A 52 18.48 18.58 7.02
N THR A 53 19.69 18.22 7.44
CA THR A 53 20.39 17.01 7.04
C THR A 53 19.67 15.80 7.64
N GLN A 54 19.22 14.88 6.79
CA GLN A 54 18.57 13.63 7.19
C GLN A 54 19.48 12.84 8.14
N VAL A 55 19.02 12.64 9.37
CA VAL A 55 19.61 11.68 10.30
C VAL A 55 19.27 10.29 9.79
N GLN A 56 20.28 9.59 9.26
CA GLN A 56 20.15 8.26 8.70
C GLN A 56 19.89 7.24 9.82
N THR A 57 18.63 6.84 9.99
CA THR A 57 18.25 5.71 10.85
C THR A 57 18.51 4.40 10.11
N ARG A 58 18.84 3.33 10.86
CA ARG A 58 19.10 2.00 10.32
C ARG A 58 17.95 1.56 9.40
N ALA A 59 18.27 1.05 8.22
CA ALA A 59 17.30 0.58 7.24
C ALA A 59 16.44 -0.57 7.82
N THR A 60 15.27 -0.22 8.36
CA THR A 60 14.13 -1.11 8.38
C THR A 60 13.74 -1.31 6.92
N THR A 61 13.64 -2.55 6.45
CA THR A 61 13.12 -2.84 5.10
C THR A 61 11.73 -2.19 4.98
N SER A 62 11.53 -1.38 3.93
CA SER A 62 10.26 -0.69 3.70
C SER A 62 9.13 -1.71 3.58
N ILE A 63 7.92 -1.34 4.01
CA ILE A 63 6.71 -2.17 3.81
C ILE A 63 6.41 -2.40 2.31
N ALA A 64 6.97 -1.57 1.42
CA ALA A 64 6.86 -1.70 -0.03
C ALA A 64 7.96 -2.57 -0.67
N ASP A 65 8.93 -3.05 0.13
CA ASP A 65 10.03 -3.91 -0.33
C ASP A 65 9.59 -5.38 -0.39
N PHE A 66 8.72 -5.68 -1.36
CA PHE A 66 8.30 -7.03 -1.70
C PHE A 66 8.08 -7.18 -3.21
N ASP A 67 8.20 -8.41 -3.70
CA ASP A 67 7.84 -8.79 -5.08
C ASP A 67 6.33 -9.11 -5.14
N PRO A 68 5.53 -8.35 -5.91
CA PRO A 68 4.10 -8.61 -6.04
C PRO A 68 3.78 -10.03 -6.52
N ILE A 69 4.59 -10.64 -7.39
CA ILE A 69 4.30 -12.01 -7.88
C ILE A 69 4.50 -13.04 -6.76
N ALA A 70 5.46 -12.82 -5.86
CA ALA A 70 5.70 -13.72 -4.75
C ALA A 70 4.50 -13.78 -3.78
N GLU A 71 3.78 -12.67 -3.63
CA GLU A 71 2.54 -12.60 -2.83
C GLU A 71 1.41 -13.50 -3.39
N LEU A 72 1.45 -13.82 -4.69
CA LEU A 72 0.45 -14.64 -5.38
C LEU A 72 0.77 -16.15 -5.43
N ALA A 73 1.82 -16.61 -4.75
CA ALA A 73 2.30 -17.99 -4.89
C ALA A 73 1.26 -19.09 -4.59
N ASN A 74 0.26 -18.80 -3.76
CA ASN A 74 -0.87 -19.70 -3.47
C ASN A 74 -2.24 -19.05 -3.75
N VAL A 75 -2.26 -17.95 -4.50
CA VAL A 75 -3.50 -17.31 -4.96
C VAL A 75 -3.78 -17.78 -6.39
N PRO A 76 -4.96 -18.37 -6.68
CA PRO A 76 -5.32 -18.69 -8.06
C PRO A 76 -5.39 -17.42 -8.91
N VAL A 77 -4.73 -17.44 -10.07
CA VAL A 77 -4.72 -16.34 -11.03
C VAL A 77 -5.18 -16.79 -12.41
N ASN A 78 -5.73 -15.84 -13.17
CA ASN A 78 -5.77 -15.91 -14.62
C ASN A 78 -4.50 -15.29 -15.20
N VAL A 79 -4.03 -15.86 -16.30
CA VAL A 79 -2.87 -15.37 -17.05
C VAL A 79 -3.35 -14.93 -18.43
N ILE A 80 -3.24 -13.63 -18.69
CA ILE A 80 -3.91 -12.96 -19.81
C ILE A 80 -2.87 -12.42 -20.78
N ASN A 81 -2.97 -12.78 -22.06
CA ASN A 81 -2.10 -12.26 -23.10
C ASN A 81 -2.47 -10.80 -23.43
N VAL A 82 -1.49 -9.91 -23.45
CA VAL A 82 -1.70 -8.46 -23.66
C VAL A 82 -1.95 -8.13 -25.13
N GLY A 83 -1.19 -8.74 -26.05
CA GLY A 83 -1.24 -8.40 -27.47
C GLY A 83 -2.30 -9.13 -28.29
N ASN A 84 -2.90 -10.19 -27.76
CA ASN A 84 -3.96 -10.90 -28.44
C ASN A 84 -5.30 -10.18 -28.24
N THR A 85 -5.92 -9.76 -29.33
CA THR A 85 -7.15 -8.97 -29.32
C THR A 85 -8.41 -9.83 -29.20
N LYS A 86 -8.31 -11.14 -29.49
CA LYS A 86 -9.44 -12.08 -29.51
C LYS A 86 -9.36 -13.15 -28.42
N TYR A 87 -8.28 -13.93 -28.39
CA TYR A 87 -8.09 -15.03 -27.44
C TYR A 87 -7.04 -14.63 -26.40
N LYS A 88 -7.46 -14.40 -25.16
CA LYS A 88 -6.59 -13.77 -24.14
C LYS A 88 -6.22 -14.70 -22.99
N TYR A 89 -7.10 -15.62 -22.60
CA TYR A 89 -6.96 -16.37 -21.36
C TYR A 89 -6.21 -17.68 -21.59
N LEU A 90 -5.09 -17.88 -20.87
CA LEU A 90 -4.34 -19.13 -20.89
C LEU A 90 -5.16 -20.27 -20.29
N THR A 91 -5.34 -21.35 -21.04
CA THR A 91 -6.12 -22.52 -20.64
C THR A 91 -5.46 -23.82 -21.06
N VAL A 92 -5.99 -24.93 -20.55
CA VAL A 92 -5.65 -26.28 -20.95
C VAL A 92 -6.87 -27.09 -21.33
N GLY A 93 -6.65 -28.18 -22.07
CA GLY A 93 -7.70 -29.13 -22.37
C GLY A 93 -8.18 -29.89 -21.13
N PRO A 94 -9.43 -30.39 -21.14
CA PRO A 94 -9.98 -31.20 -20.04
C PRO A 94 -9.23 -32.53 -19.88
N THR A 95 -8.60 -33.00 -20.96
CA THR A 95 -7.73 -34.19 -21.01
C THR A 95 -6.60 -33.92 -22.00
N GLY A 96 -5.54 -34.71 -21.93
CA GLY A 96 -4.38 -34.54 -22.82
C GLY A 96 -3.45 -33.43 -22.34
N LYS A 97 -2.64 -32.91 -23.25
CA LYS A 97 -1.54 -31.97 -22.93
C LYS A 97 -1.68 -30.61 -23.60
N ASP A 98 -2.77 -30.35 -24.31
CA ASP A 98 -2.90 -29.15 -25.11
C ASP A 98 -3.06 -27.91 -24.23
N VAL A 99 -2.35 -26.84 -24.59
CA VAL A 99 -2.35 -25.52 -23.93
C VAL A 99 -2.60 -24.46 -24.99
N TRP A 100 -3.58 -23.58 -24.78
CA TRP A 100 -3.98 -22.57 -25.77
C TRP A 100 -4.64 -21.34 -25.10
N LEU A 101 -5.11 -20.39 -25.93
CA LEU A 101 -5.83 -19.19 -25.48
C LEU A 101 -7.34 -19.26 -25.78
N THR A 102 -8.16 -18.84 -24.83
CA THR A 102 -9.62 -18.68 -25.00
C THR A 102 -10.02 -17.20 -24.98
N GLU A 103 -11.17 -16.88 -25.57
CA GLU A 103 -11.66 -15.49 -25.67
C GLU A 103 -12.04 -14.91 -24.31
N THR A 104 -12.68 -15.71 -23.47
CA THR A 104 -13.21 -15.29 -22.19
C THR A 104 -12.71 -16.17 -21.05
N ASP A 105 -12.81 -15.63 -19.83
CA ASP A 105 -12.78 -16.45 -18.63
C ASP A 105 -14.05 -17.32 -18.60
N ASP A 106 -13.88 -18.65 -18.58
CA ASP A 106 -14.98 -19.62 -18.56
C ASP A 106 -15.36 -20.09 -17.15
N GLY A 107 -14.73 -19.54 -16.12
CA GLY A 107 -14.97 -19.93 -14.72
C GLY A 107 -14.28 -21.23 -14.32
N SER A 108 -13.67 -21.96 -15.26
CA SER A 108 -13.17 -23.30 -15.01
C SER A 108 -11.78 -23.29 -14.38
N MET A 109 -11.50 -24.33 -13.59
CA MET A 109 -10.18 -24.53 -13.00
C MET A 109 -9.06 -24.72 -14.05
N ARG A 110 -9.41 -24.99 -15.32
CA ARG A 110 -8.46 -25.16 -16.44
C ARG A 110 -7.76 -23.86 -16.82
N GLN A 111 -8.31 -22.72 -16.42
CA GLN A 111 -7.76 -21.38 -16.63
C GLN A 111 -7.09 -20.80 -15.37
N ARG A 112 -7.09 -21.55 -14.27
CA ARG A 112 -6.59 -21.08 -12.97
C ARG A 112 -5.18 -21.60 -12.75
N TRP A 113 -4.27 -20.70 -12.42
CA TRP A 113 -2.85 -20.98 -12.26
C TRP A 113 -2.37 -20.51 -10.89
N TYR A 114 -1.39 -21.22 -10.32
CA TYR A 114 -0.55 -20.71 -9.25
C TYR A 114 0.80 -20.31 -9.83
N LEU A 115 1.35 -19.18 -9.37
CA LEU A 115 2.68 -18.70 -9.74
C LEU A 115 3.70 -19.15 -8.69
N LYS A 116 4.11 -20.42 -8.74
CA LYS A 116 4.85 -21.06 -7.65
C LYS A 116 6.22 -21.55 -8.08
N GLY A 117 7.26 -21.09 -7.37
CA GLY A 117 8.64 -21.49 -7.65
C GLY A 117 9.08 -21.17 -9.08
N GLY A 118 8.58 -20.06 -9.65
CA GLY A 118 8.84 -19.68 -11.04
C GLY A 118 8.14 -20.55 -12.08
N ASN A 119 7.02 -21.19 -11.74
CA ASN A 119 6.24 -22.01 -12.67
C ASN A 119 4.77 -21.62 -12.71
N LEU A 120 4.14 -21.86 -13.86
CA LEU A 120 2.69 -21.90 -14.03
C LEU A 120 2.17 -23.27 -13.63
N VAL A 121 1.71 -23.39 -12.39
CA VAL A 121 1.14 -24.65 -11.89
C VAL A 121 -0.37 -24.60 -12.04
N LEU A 122 -0.95 -25.52 -12.78
CA LEU A 122 -2.39 -25.59 -12.97
C LEU A 122 -3.09 -25.93 -11.65
N VAL A 123 -4.14 -25.17 -11.30
CA VAL A 123 -4.91 -25.37 -10.07
C VAL A 123 -5.81 -26.60 -10.16
N GLY A 124 -6.41 -26.86 -11.32
CA GLY A 124 -7.22 -28.06 -11.55
C GLY A 124 -7.85 -28.16 -12.94
N GLY A 125 -8.84 -29.04 -13.10
CA GLY A 125 -9.58 -29.22 -14.36
C GLY A 125 -8.85 -30.04 -15.43
N ASN A 126 -7.57 -30.32 -15.23
CA ASN A 126 -6.78 -31.38 -15.88
C ASN A 126 -5.74 -31.86 -14.84
N SER A 127 -5.18 -33.05 -15.03
CA SER A 127 -4.21 -33.67 -14.13
C SER A 127 -3.07 -34.28 -14.93
N PHE A 128 -1.86 -34.23 -14.37
CA PHE A 128 -0.74 -34.98 -14.91
C PHE A 128 -0.48 -36.21 -14.03
N PRO A 129 -0.15 -37.39 -14.59
CA PRO A 129 0.03 -38.62 -13.80
C PRO A 129 1.13 -38.54 -12.73
N ILE A 130 2.14 -37.70 -12.94
CA ILE A 130 3.31 -37.58 -12.05
C ILE A 130 3.64 -36.09 -11.87
N GLY A 131 3.71 -35.65 -10.61
CA GLY A 131 4.06 -34.28 -10.28
C GLY A 131 2.90 -33.29 -10.47
N SER A 132 3.19 -32.00 -10.29
CA SER A 132 2.18 -30.96 -10.50
C SER A 132 2.07 -30.62 -12.00
N PRO A 133 0.86 -30.44 -12.54
CA PRO A 133 0.66 -30.02 -13.93
C PRO A 133 1.22 -28.61 -14.15
N VAL A 134 2.16 -28.45 -15.09
CA VAL A 134 2.79 -27.16 -15.43
C VAL A 134 2.85 -26.91 -16.93
N VAL A 135 2.90 -25.65 -17.34
CA VAL A 135 3.19 -25.28 -18.74
C VAL A 135 4.68 -25.44 -19.01
N VAL A 136 5.03 -26.18 -20.07
CA VAL A 136 6.41 -26.39 -20.54
C VAL A 136 6.49 -26.35 -22.06
N PRO A 137 7.65 -26.04 -22.67
CA PRO A 137 7.88 -26.29 -24.08
C PRO A 137 7.90 -27.80 -24.37
N GLU A 138 7.18 -28.23 -25.40
CA GLU A 138 7.34 -29.59 -25.92
C GLU A 138 8.77 -29.75 -26.46
N LEU A 139 9.42 -30.87 -26.13
CA LEU A 139 10.84 -31.06 -26.40
C LEU A 139 11.14 -30.93 -27.90
N ASN A 140 12.06 -30.01 -28.25
CA ASN A 140 12.44 -29.67 -29.62
C ASN A 140 11.28 -29.15 -30.50
N LYS A 141 10.23 -28.60 -29.90
CA LYS A 141 9.10 -27.96 -30.58
C LYS A 141 8.95 -26.52 -30.11
N ASP A 142 8.20 -25.74 -30.89
CA ASP A 142 7.97 -24.32 -30.64
C ASP A 142 6.62 -24.04 -29.97
N TYR A 143 5.90 -25.05 -29.47
CA TYR A 143 4.60 -24.90 -28.84
C TYR A 143 4.60 -25.41 -27.39
N PRO A 144 3.74 -24.85 -26.51
CA PRO A 144 3.62 -25.31 -25.14
C PRO A 144 2.76 -26.57 -25.03
N VAL A 145 3.03 -27.33 -23.98
CA VAL A 145 2.21 -28.46 -23.52
C VAL A 145 2.08 -28.44 -22.01
N LEU A 146 1.08 -29.16 -21.49
CA LEU A 146 0.99 -29.48 -20.08
C LEU A 146 1.93 -30.65 -19.77
N GLY A 147 2.92 -30.40 -18.92
CA GLY A 147 3.91 -31.37 -18.44
C GLY A 147 3.80 -31.63 -16.95
N GLY A 148 4.54 -32.64 -16.48
CA GLY A 148 4.65 -32.96 -15.06
C GLY A 148 5.88 -32.29 -14.43
N TYR A 149 5.65 -31.53 -13.36
CA TYR A 149 6.70 -30.91 -12.56
C TYR A 149 6.96 -31.69 -11.27
N SER A 150 8.23 -32.00 -11.02
CA SER A 150 8.74 -32.34 -9.69
C SER A 150 9.81 -31.33 -9.30
N ALA A 151 9.72 -30.75 -8.10
CA ALA A 151 10.77 -29.85 -7.60
C ALA A 151 12.16 -30.51 -7.72
N PRO A 152 13.21 -29.79 -8.15
CA PRO A 152 13.35 -28.32 -8.16
C PRO A 152 13.26 -27.65 -9.56
N PHE A 153 12.65 -28.27 -10.58
CA PHE A 153 12.69 -27.74 -11.96
C PHE A 153 11.96 -26.39 -12.16
N VAL A 154 12.57 -25.47 -12.90
CA VAL A 154 11.91 -24.22 -13.34
C VAL A 154 11.73 -24.30 -14.85
N CYS A 155 10.47 -24.31 -15.28
CA CYS A 155 10.10 -24.50 -16.68
C CYS A 155 9.48 -23.26 -17.31
N SER A 156 8.77 -22.44 -16.52
CA SER A 156 8.05 -21.27 -17.02
C SER A 156 8.20 -20.03 -16.12
N PRO A 157 9.43 -19.49 -15.93
CA PRO A 157 9.63 -18.38 -15.02
C PRO A 157 9.00 -17.09 -15.56
N PHE A 158 8.29 -16.41 -14.66
CA PHE A 158 7.80 -15.06 -14.85
C PHE A 158 8.93 -14.08 -14.59
N LYS A 159 9.12 -13.15 -15.52
CA LYS A 159 10.05 -12.04 -15.34
C LYS A 159 9.36 -10.74 -15.73
N ALA A 160 9.57 -9.71 -14.92
CA ALA A 160 9.02 -8.38 -15.18
C ALA A 160 9.52 -7.89 -16.54
N TYR A 161 8.59 -7.45 -17.38
CA TYR A 161 8.89 -6.72 -18.61
C TYR A 161 8.94 -5.22 -18.30
N ASN A 162 7.93 -4.75 -17.58
CA ASN A 162 7.77 -3.42 -17.01
C ASN A 162 6.87 -3.55 -15.76
N ASP A 163 6.42 -2.42 -15.21
CA ASP A 163 5.61 -2.39 -13.98
C ASP A 163 4.24 -3.05 -14.14
N ASP A 164 3.75 -3.24 -15.38
CA ASP A 164 2.37 -3.69 -15.66
C ASP A 164 2.29 -5.05 -16.38
N SER A 165 3.42 -5.66 -16.75
CA SER A 165 3.42 -6.89 -17.55
C SER A 165 4.68 -7.73 -17.41
N TYR A 166 4.54 -9.00 -17.76
CA TYR A 166 5.57 -10.02 -17.65
C TYR A 166 5.83 -10.67 -19.00
N TYR A 167 7.02 -11.24 -19.15
CA TYR A 167 7.25 -12.30 -20.13
C TYR A 167 7.45 -13.63 -19.39
N ILE A 168 7.12 -14.71 -20.08
CA ILE A 168 7.23 -16.07 -19.57
C ILE A 168 8.28 -16.78 -20.42
N GLU A 169 9.39 -17.16 -19.82
CA GLU A 169 10.42 -17.95 -20.50
C GLU A 169 10.04 -19.43 -20.55
N GLY A 170 10.56 -20.18 -21.51
CA GLY A 170 10.35 -21.61 -21.66
C GLY A 170 11.63 -22.39 -21.49
N PHE A 171 11.68 -23.28 -20.50
CA PHE A 171 12.76 -24.22 -20.30
C PHE A 171 12.22 -25.65 -20.31
N SER A 172 12.66 -26.45 -21.29
CA SER A 172 12.33 -27.86 -21.36
C SER A 172 13.45 -28.68 -20.70
N PRO A 173 13.16 -29.51 -19.69
CA PRO A 173 14.16 -30.38 -19.08
C PRO A 173 14.58 -31.45 -20.09
N VAL A 174 15.88 -31.68 -20.23
CA VAL A 174 16.39 -32.74 -21.11
C VAL A 174 16.60 -34.02 -20.28
N PRO A 175 16.02 -35.15 -20.70
CA PRO A 175 16.29 -36.44 -20.06
C PRO A 175 17.77 -36.80 -20.17
N GLY A 176 18.44 -37.02 -19.04
CA GLY A 176 19.87 -37.36 -19.01
C GLY A 176 20.41 -37.58 -17.60
N PRO A 177 21.65 -38.05 -17.46
CA PRO A 177 22.28 -38.31 -16.15
C PRO A 177 22.62 -37.02 -15.38
N LEU A 178 22.62 -35.87 -16.05
CA LEU A 178 22.83 -34.55 -15.47
C LEU A 178 21.62 -33.67 -15.74
N ILE A 179 21.26 -32.83 -14.77
CA ILE A 179 20.19 -31.84 -14.92
C ILE A 179 20.62 -30.83 -15.99
N SER A 180 19.90 -30.79 -17.12
CA SER A 180 20.14 -29.85 -18.21
C SER A 180 18.82 -29.35 -18.80
N TYR A 181 18.85 -28.17 -19.40
CA TYR A 181 17.68 -27.47 -19.91
C TYR A 181 17.92 -26.97 -21.33
N VAL A 182 16.88 -27.03 -22.14
CA VAL A 182 16.83 -26.34 -23.44
C VAL A 182 15.95 -25.12 -23.29
N TYR A 183 16.54 -23.95 -23.54
CA TYR A 183 15.80 -22.70 -23.63
C TYR A 183 15.03 -22.65 -24.95
N ALA A 184 13.70 -22.53 -24.88
CA ALA A 184 12.82 -22.48 -26.03
C ALA A 184 12.50 -21.04 -26.49
N GLY A 185 12.82 -20.03 -25.67
CA GLY A 185 12.40 -18.64 -25.89
C GLY A 185 11.31 -18.22 -24.93
N TYR A 186 10.54 -17.21 -25.32
CA TYR A 186 9.42 -16.65 -24.56
C TYR A 186 8.09 -17.18 -25.09
N LEU A 187 7.16 -17.54 -24.20
CA LEU A 187 5.80 -17.97 -24.53
C LEU A 187 4.97 -16.77 -25.01
N GLN A 188 4.28 -16.91 -26.14
CA GLN A 188 3.55 -15.82 -26.81
C GLN A 188 2.36 -16.38 -27.58
N ALA A 189 1.38 -15.54 -27.88
CA ALA A 189 0.41 -15.86 -28.92
C ALA A 189 1.11 -16.01 -30.28
N LYS A 190 0.60 -16.90 -31.14
CA LYS A 190 1.12 -17.07 -32.52
C LYS A 190 1.00 -15.77 -33.32
N ASP A 191 -0.10 -15.06 -33.14
CA ASP A 191 -0.42 -13.74 -33.68
C ASP A 191 -1.49 -13.06 -32.82
N GLU A 192 -1.91 -11.85 -33.18
CA GLU A 192 -2.84 -11.01 -32.41
C GLU A 192 -4.28 -11.55 -32.35
N THR A 193 -4.60 -12.64 -33.05
CA THR A 193 -5.97 -13.17 -33.15
C THR A 193 -6.07 -14.69 -33.04
N SER A 194 -4.95 -15.40 -32.90
CA SER A 194 -4.91 -16.86 -32.85
C SER A 194 -5.07 -17.39 -31.43
N SER A 195 -5.75 -18.52 -31.28
CA SER A 195 -5.76 -19.28 -30.01
C SER A 195 -4.45 -20.02 -29.76
N ASP A 196 -3.62 -20.21 -30.79
CA ASP A 196 -2.38 -20.98 -30.71
C ASP A 196 -1.28 -20.20 -29.97
N LEU A 197 -0.45 -20.94 -29.24
CA LEU A 197 0.71 -20.41 -28.54
C LEU A 197 2.01 -20.90 -29.17
N LYS A 198 3.06 -20.06 -29.08
CA LYS A 198 4.41 -20.39 -29.52
C LYS A 198 5.48 -19.87 -28.58
N TYR A 199 6.62 -20.55 -28.54
CA TYR A 199 7.87 -20.03 -28.01
C TYR A 199 8.68 -19.36 -29.13
N ARG A 200 9.15 -18.14 -28.88
CA ARG A 200 10.02 -17.38 -29.81
C ARG A 200 11.13 -16.67 -29.05
N THR A 201 12.26 -16.44 -29.71
CA THR A 201 13.44 -15.80 -29.10
C THR A 201 13.30 -14.30 -28.84
N SER A 202 12.37 -13.60 -29.49
CA SER A 202 12.12 -12.16 -29.30
C SER A 202 10.90 -11.92 -28.42
N ASN A 203 10.97 -11.03 -27.43
CA ASN A 203 9.86 -10.60 -26.56
C ASN A 203 9.49 -9.12 -26.73
N SER A 204 9.78 -8.52 -27.90
CA SER A 204 9.55 -7.09 -28.08
C SER A 204 8.08 -6.72 -28.31
N SER A 205 7.27 -7.63 -28.86
CA SER A 205 5.87 -7.38 -29.22
C SER A 205 4.89 -7.62 -28.06
N ALA A 206 3.73 -6.98 -28.13
CA ALA A 206 2.69 -7.12 -27.10
C ALA A 206 2.17 -8.57 -26.95
N ILE A 207 2.19 -9.37 -28.03
CA ILE A 207 1.76 -10.79 -27.99
C ILE A 207 2.67 -11.68 -27.13
N SER A 208 3.85 -11.19 -26.74
CA SER A 208 4.78 -11.87 -25.81
C SER A 208 4.61 -11.47 -24.35
N ARG A 209 3.72 -10.51 -24.07
CA ARG A 209 3.51 -9.93 -22.75
C ARG A 209 2.26 -10.50 -22.11
N TRP A 210 2.33 -10.65 -20.80
CA TRP A 210 1.33 -11.33 -19.99
C TRP A 210 0.99 -10.50 -18.76
N LYS A 211 -0.28 -10.50 -18.41
CA LYS A 211 -0.82 -9.95 -17.17
C LYS A 211 -1.31 -11.05 -16.26
N VAL A 212 -1.29 -10.77 -14.97
CA VAL A 212 -1.70 -11.67 -13.91
C VAL A 212 -2.88 -11.05 -13.19
N VAL A 213 -4.00 -11.76 -13.15
CA VAL A 213 -5.25 -11.30 -12.52
C VAL A 213 -5.64 -12.30 -11.43
N PRO A 214 -5.63 -11.91 -10.14
CA PRO A 214 -6.10 -12.79 -9.07
C PRO A 214 -7.57 -13.15 -9.25
N VAL A 215 -7.95 -14.37 -8.87
CA VAL A 215 -9.31 -14.88 -9.06
C VAL A 215 -10.04 -14.99 -7.75
N GLY A 216 -11.22 -14.38 -7.67
CA GLY A 216 -12.14 -14.44 -6.55
C GLY A 216 -12.65 -13.07 -6.12
N GLU A 217 -13.40 -13.10 -5.02
CA GLU A 217 -13.94 -11.93 -4.35
C GLU A 217 -13.00 -11.52 -3.23
N TYR A 218 -12.59 -10.26 -3.19
CA TYR A 218 -11.63 -9.73 -2.22
C TYR A 218 -12.16 -8.49 -1.52
N ARG A 219 -11.60 -8.21 -0.35
CA ARG A 219 -11.74 -6.93 0.35
C ARG A 219 -10.37 -6.43 0.80
N ILE A 220 -10.23 -5.13 0.95
CA ILE A 220 -9.06 -4.54 1.58
C ILE A 220 -9.25 -4.60 3.10
N VAL A 221 -8.26 -5.14 3.81
CA VAL A 221 -8.27 -5.24 5.28
C VAL A 221 -7.24 -4.34 5.95
N ASN A 222 -6.30 -3.80 5.17
CA ASN A 222 -5.32 -2.82 5.63
C ASN A 222 -4.84 -1.97 4.45
N MET A 223 -4.64 -0.68 4.69
CA MET A 223 -4.02 0.26 3.75
C MET A 223 -2.96 1.04 4.51
N GLU A 224 -1.72 0.96 4.04
CA GLU A 224 -0.57 1.65 4.63
C GLU A 224 0.14 2.47 3.56
N TYR A 225 0.78 3.55 3.99
CA TYR A 225 1.52 4.47 3.15
C TYR A 225 2.97 4.57 3.61
N VAL A 226 3.88 4.70 2.64
CA VAL A 226 5.31 4.84 2.89
C VAL A 226 5.95 5.68 1.79
N GLU A 227 6.93 6.49 2.18
CA GLU A 227 7.76 7.23 1.21
C GLU A 227 8.85 6.30 0.66
N THR A 228 8.95 6.23 -0.66
CA THR A 228 9.96 5.49 -1.41
C THR A 228 10.70 6.42 -2.36
N ALA A 229 11.69 5.89 -3.09
CA ALA A 229 12.41 6.70 -4.06
C ALA A 229 11.48 7.24 -5.16
N GLY A 230 11.46 8.56 -5.33
CA GLY A 230 10.62 9.26 -6.30
C GLY A 230 9.30 9.79 -5.73
N ASP A 231 8.97 9.46 -4.49
CA ASP A 231 7.81 10.02 -3.78
C ASP A 231 8.08 11.46 -3.33
N PHE A 232 7.02 12.22 -3.05
CA PHE A 232 7.13 13.57 -2.52
C PHE A 232 5.96 13.94 -1.62
N ILE A 233 6.22 14.83 -0.66
CA ILE A 233 5.22 15.50 0.16
C ILE A 233 5.55 16.99 0.19
N ASN A 234 4.72 17.80 -0.45
CA ASN A 234 4.92 19.24 -0.57
C ASN A 234 3.81 20.00 0.15
N ARG A 235 4.18 20.78 1.17
CA ARG A 235 3.22 21.65 1.85
C ARG A 235 2.80 22.80 0.94
N LYS A 236 1.49 22.97 0.77
CA LYS A 236 0.85 24.02 -0.02
C LYS A 236 -0.49 24.41 0.60
N ASP A 237 -0.41 25.29 1.58
CA ASP A 237 -1.56 25.67 2.40
C ASP A 237 -2.65 26.39 1.60
N GLN A 238 -3.91 26.17 2.00
CA GLN A 238 -5.08 26.77 1.35
C GLN A 238 -5.57 27.95 2.17
N SER A 239 -5.69 29.12 1.53
CA SER A 239 -6.34 30.29 2.15
C SER A 239 -7.83 30.03 2.33
N ILE A 240 -8.29 30.16 3.57
CA ILE A 240 -9.68 29.90 3.97
C ILE A 240 -10.40 31.22 4.21
N ASP A 241 -9.77 32.11 4.97
CA ASP A 241 -10.34 33.39 5.34
C ASP A 241 -9.23 34.38 5.72
N GLY A 242 -9.62 35.61 6.06
CA GLY A 242 -8.70 36.60 6.59
C GLY A 242 -9.41 37.89 6.97
N ALA A 243 -8.68 38.76 7.65
CA ALA A 243 -9.19 40.07 8.03
C ALA A 243 -8.04 41.09 8.11
N ILE A 244 -8.38 42.37 7.93
CA ILE A 244 -7.50 43.48 8.25
C ILE A 244 -8.12 44.22 9.42
N VAL A 245 -7.39 44.32 10.53
CA VAL A 245 -7.89 44.88 11.78
C VAL A 245 -7.00 46.06 12.19
N PRO A 246 -7.51 47.30 12.08
CA PRO A 246 -6.77 48.47 12.56
C PRO A 246 -6.88 48.59 14.08
N ASN A 247 -5.74 48.70 14.77
CA ASN A 247 -5.67 49.09 16.18
C ASN A 247 -4.80 50.34 16.38
N ILE A 248 -4.98 51.33 15.52
CA ILE A 248 -4.10 52.50 15.38
C ILE A 248 -4.33 53.60 16.44
N SER A 249 -5.43 53.53 17.20
CA SER A 249 -5.82 54.59 18.14
C SER A 249 -5.86 54.11 19.60
N ALA A 250 -5.80 52.80 19.85
CA ALA A 250 -5.80 52.27 21.20
C ALA A 250 -4.37 52.09 21.72
N THR A 251 -4.19 52.38 23.01
CA THR A 251 -2.97 52.06 23.77
C THR A 251 -3.02 50.65 24.36
N GLN A 252 -4.10 49.91 24.12
CA GLN A 252 -4.36 48.58 24.67
C GLN A 252 -4.65 47.58 23.55
N GLU A 253 -4.39 46.31 23.83
CA GLU A 253 -4.74 45.19 22.95
C GLU A 253 -6.26 45.09 22.81
N ILE A 254 -6.73 44.66 21.63
CA ILE A 254 -8.15 44.39 21.38
C ILE A 254 -8.37 42.92 21.02
N GLU A 255 -9.51 42.37 21.41
CA GLU A 255 -9.92 41.03 21.01
C GLU A 255 -10.74 41.10 19.73
N HIS A 256 -10.33 40.34 18.71
CA HIS A 256 -11.06 40.20 17.44
C HIS A 256 -11.55 38.76 17.27
N SER A 257 -12.83 38.59 17.00
CA SER A 257 -13.43 37.26 16.76
C SER A 257 -13.61 37.01 15.27
N ILE A 258 -13.15 35.85 14.81
CA ILE A 258 -13.34 35.35 13.44
C ILE A 258 -14.25 34.13 13.50
N SER A 259 -15.25 34.09 12.61
CA SER A 259 -16.15 32.94 12.42
C SER A 259 -16.07 32.46 10.99
N ILE A 260 -15.63 31.22 10.81
CA ILE A 260 -15.38 30.59 9.52
C ILE A 260 -16.50 29.61 9.21
N SER A 261 -17.00 29.68 7.98
CA SER A 261 -17.89 28.70 7.37
C SER A 261 -17.54 28.61 5.88
N LYS A 262 -16.44 27.93 5.59
CA LYS A 262 -15.80 27.84 4.27
C LYS A 262 -15.45 26.39 3.96
N THR A 263 -14.85 26.13 2.81
CA THR A 263 -14.43 24.78 2.41
C THR A 263 -12.97 24.77 2.00
N ALA A 264 -12.27 23.70 2.33
CA ALA A 264 -10.98 23.34 1.75
C ALA A 264 -11.17 22.25 0.69
N ARG A 265 -10.25 22.17 -0.26
CA ARG A 265 -10.27 21.14 -1.32
C ARG A 265 -9.31 20.01 -0.98
N GLU A 266 -9.76 18.80 -1.19
CA GLU A 266 -8.93 17.60 -1.15
C GLU A 266 -9.08 16.83 -2.45
N LYS A 267 -8.08 16.03 -2.75
CA LYS A 267 -8.02 15.22 -3.96
C LYS A 267 -7.38 13.89 -3.64
N SER A 268 -7.86 12.83 -4.26
CA SER A 268 -7.31 11.49 -4.10
C SER A 268 -7.38 10.73 -5.41
N SER A 269 -6.30 10.07 -5.76
CA SER A 269 -6.19 9.16 -6.89
C SER A 269 -5.27 8.01 -6.50
N PHE A 270 -5.60 6.80 -6.95
CA PHE A 270 -4.79 5.61 -6.74
C PHE A 270 -4.46 5.01 -8.10
N THR A 271 -3.17 4.76 -8.35
CA THR A 271 -2.76 4.00 -9.54
C THR A 271 -3.15 2.53 -9.39
N GLU A 272 -3.20 1.85 -10.53
CA GLU A 272 -3.22 0.38 -10.57
C GLU A 272 -2.05 -0.20 -9.74
N ALA A 273 -2.22 -1.42 -9.26
CA ALA A 273 -1.16 -2.13 -8.55
C ALA A 273 -0.02 -2.52 -9.49
N GLU A 274 1.22 -2.35 -9.00
CA GLU A 274 2.43 -2.80 -9.67
C GLU A 274 2.42 -4.33 -9.78
N GLY A 275 2.58 -4.83 -11.00
CA GLY A 275 2.76 -6.26 -11.29
C GLY A 275 1.51 -7.13 -11.16
N ILE A 276 0.39 -6.59 -10.68
CA ILE A 276 -0.85 -7.33 -10.47
C ILE A 276 -1.99 -6.52 -11.06
N SER A 277 -2.72 -7.11 -11.99
CA SER A 277 -3.90 -6.47 -12.58
C SER A 277 -5.13 -6.73 -11.71
N THR A 278 -5.74 -5.65 -11.24
CA THR A 278 -6.95 -5.58 -10.41
C THR A 278 -8.15 -4.98 -11.15
N THR A 279 -7.92 -4.32 -12.27
CA THR A 279 -9.00 -3.75 -13.11
C THR A 279 -9.25 -4.50 -14.42
N GLU A 280 -8.35 -5.42 -14.79
CA GLU A 280 -8.50 -6.23 -15.99
C GLU A 280 -9.00 -7.64 -15.69
N GLY A 281 -9.90 -8.14 -16.55
CA GLY A 281 -10.51 -9.46 -16.40
C GLY A 281 -11.73 -9.44 -15.48
N SER A 282 -12.68 -10.33 -15.73
CA SER A 282 -13.95 -10.41 -14.97
C SER A 282 -13.85 -11.21 -13.66
N SER A 283 -12.65 -11.68 -13.34
CA SER A 283 -12.40 -12.73 -12.34
C SER A 283 -11.95 -12.17 -11.00
N PHE A 284 -11.50 -10.92 -10.99
CA PHE A 284 -11.14 -10.18 -9.81
C PHE A 284 -12.30 -9.26 -9.45
N ASN A 285 -12.72 -9.29 -8.19
CA ASN A 285 -13.77 -8.42 -7.69
C ASN A 285 -13.38 -7.86 -6.33
N LEU A 286 -13.41 -6.53 -6.20
CA LEU A 286 -13.31 -5.83 -4.93
C LEU A 286 -14.71 -5.48 -4.45
N ASN A 287 -15.19 -6.23 -3.47
CA ASN A 287 -16.54 -6.06 -2.96
C ASN A 287 -16.70 -4.67 -2.32
N GLY A 288 -17.60 -3.84 -2.88
CA GLY A 288 -17.97 -2.54 -2.32
C GLY A 288 -17.09 -1.35 -2.73
N GLY A 289 -16.17 -1.52 -3.69
CA GLY A 289 -15.15 -0.51 -4.00
C GLY A 289 -14.01 -0.49 -2.97
N LEU A 290 -13.01 0.37 -3.15
CA LEU A 290 -11.93 0.51 -2.18
C LEU A 290 -12.41 1.39 -1.02
N ASP A 291 -13.02 0.83 0.03
CA ASP A 291 -13.14 1.55 1.31
C ASP A 291 -11.76 1.54 2.00
N VAL A 292 -11.00 2.61 1.80
CA VAL A 292 -9.60 2.70 2.22
C VAL A 292 -9.37 3.92 3.09
N GLY A 293 -8.52 3.76 4.09
CA GLY A 293 -8.01 4.88 4.86
C GLY A 293 -7.24 5.82 3.95
N ILE A 294 -7.58 7.12 3.94
CA ILE A 294 -6.77 8.12 3.23
C ILE A 294 -5.55 8.46 4.10
N ILE A 295 -4.42 8.69 3.45
CA ILE A 295 -3.17 9.08 4.12
C ILE A 295 -3.37 10.28 5.04
N ASN A 296 -2.75 10.21 6.23
CA ASN A 296 -2.63 11.32 7.14
C ASN A 296 -1.19 11.85 7.12
N ILE A 297 -1.02 13.18 7.07
CA ILE A 297 0.29 13.83 7.03
C ILE A 297 0.39 14.81 8.20
N GLY A 298 1.31 14.52 9.12
CA GLY A 298 1.59 15.34 10.29
C GLY A 298 2.18 16.71 9.93
N ILE A 299 2.26 17.61 10.93
CA ILE A 299 2.74 18.99 10.76
C ILE A 299 4.15 19.05 10.13
N GLY A 300 5.01 18.10 10.49
CA GLY A 300 6.37 17.97 9.92
C GLY A 300 6.44 17.36 8.52
N GLY A 301 5.31 17.09 7.87
CA GLY A 301 5.27 16.36 6.59
C GLY A 301 5.46 14.84 6.75
N THR A 302 5.36 14.31 7.97
CA THR A 302 5.54 12.88 8.24
C THR A 302 4.26 12.10 8.01
N ILE A 303 4.37 10.95 7.35
CA ILE A 303 3.25 10.04 7.14
C ILE A 303 2.83 9.41 8.47
N ASP A 304 1.53 9.46 8.75
CA ASP A 304 0.91 8.74 9.85
C ASP A 304 -0.08 7.70 9.29
N ASN A 305 0.19 6.42 9.58
CA ASN A 305 -0.67 5.30 9.19
C ASN A 305 -1.80 5.05 10.20
N SER A 306 -1.95 5.89 11.24
CA SER A 306 -3.13 5.87 12.09
C SER A 306 -4.34 6.38 11.29
N THR A 307 -5.24 5.45 10.96
CA THR A 307 -6.39 5.76 10.10
C THR A 307 -7.37 6.68 10.83
N THR A 308 -7.57 7.91 10.35
CA THR A 308 -8.53 8.87 10.93
C THR A 308 -9.79 9.05 10.09
N SER A 309 -9.75 8.69 8.80
CA SER A 309 -10.93 8.67 7.92
C SER A 309 -10.77 7.62 6.81
N SER A 310 -11.88 6.99 6.42
CA SER A 310 -11.94 6.10 5.25
C SER A 310 -12.79 6.73 4.14
N ARG A 311 -12.49 6.39 2.89
CA ARG A 311 -13.28 6.78 1.71
C ARG A 311 -13.39 5.60 0.77
N THR A 312 -14.55 5.48 0.14
CA THR A 312 -14.74 4.57 -0.99
C THR A 312 -14.19 5.23 -2.25
N VAL A 313 -13.17 4.63 -2.86
CA VAL A 313 -12.54 5.13 -4.10
C VAL A 313 -12.53 4.05 -5.19
N THR A 314 -12.33 4.47 -6.44
CA THR A 314 -12.08 3.57 -7.58
C THR A 314 -10.65 3.73 -8.10
N TYR A 315 -10.00 2.64 -8.51
CA TYR A 315 -8.65 2.71 -9.12
C TYR A 315 -8.65 3.51 -10.41
N GLY A 316 -7.60 4.30 -10.63
CA GLY A 316 -7.41 5.09 -11.85
C GLY A 316 -8.39 6.25 -12.01
N THR A 317 -9.27 6.49 -11.04
CA THR A 317 -10.14 7.66 -11.02
C THR A 317 -9.64 8.66 -10.00
N GLU A 318 -9.52 9.89 -10.46
CA GLU A 318 -9.29 11.03 -9.61
C GLU A 318 -10.61 11.50 -9.02
N GLU A 319 -10.66 11.63 -7.70
CA GLU A 319 -11.81 12.15 -6.98
C GLU A 319 -11.43 13.45 -6.25
N GLU A 320 -12.25 14.48 -6.45
CA GLU A 320 -12.14 15.75 -5.75
C GLU A 320 -13.22 15.89 -4.67
N TYR A 321 -12.84 16.45 -3.53
CA TYR A 321 -13.72 16.59 -2.38
C TYR A 321 -13.63 17.97 -1.76
N THR A 322 -14.73 18.40 -1.17
CA THR A 322 -14.79 19.61 -0.36
C THR A 322 -14.94 19.24 1.10
N VAL A 323 -13.99 19.70 1.92
CA VAL A 323 -14.02 19.55 3.37
C VAL A 323 -14.56 20.83 3.98
N ASN A 324 -15.67 20.74 4.70
CA ASN A 324 -16.24 21.87 5.42
C ASN A 324 -15.30 22.28 6.57
N VAL A 325 -14.97 23.56 6.62
CA VAL A 325 -14.21 24.20 7.68
C VAL A 325 -15.16 25.13 8.42
N THR A 326 -15.51 24.77 9.66
CA THR A 326 -16.43 25.54 10.50
C THR A 326 -15.83 25.73 11.88
N GLN A 327 -15.41 26.96 12.19
CA GLN A 327 -14.78 27.26 13.48
C GLN A 327 -14.92 28.74 13.83
N THR A 328 -15.07 29.02 15.12
CA THR A 328 -15.04 30.39 15.65
C THR A 328 -13.95 30.48 16.70
N PHE A 329 -13.09 31.48 16.58
CA PHE A 329 -11.98 31.71 17.50
C PHE A 329 -11.73 33.22 17.69
N LYS A 330 -10.86 33.53 18.64
CA LYS A 330 -10.51 34.88 19.06
C LYS A 330 -9.02 35.08 18.92
N ILE A 331 -8.63 36.26 18.45
CA ILE A 331 -7.23 36.69 18.28
C ILE A 331 -7.05 37.99 19.06
N ILE A 332 -5.91 38.10 19.75
CA ILE A 332 -5.52 39.34 20.44
C ILE A 332 -4.69 40.18 19.46
N ILE A 333 -5.12 41.42 19.24
CA ILE A 333 -4.51 42.36 18.29
C ILE A 333 -3.75 43.44 19.09
N PRO A 334 -2.42 43.53 18.96
CA PRO A 334 -1.62 44.50 19.70
C PRO A 334 -1.97 45.97 19.36
N PRO A 335 -1.65 46.93 20.25
CA PRO A 335 -1.95 48.35 20.06
C PRO A 335 -1.08 49.04 19.01
N MET A 336 -1.50 50.24 18.62
CA MET A 336 -0.79 51.23 17.80
C MET A 336 -0.44 50.80 16.36
N THR A 337 -1.01 49.72 15.83
CA THR A 337 -0.65 49.20 14.50
C THR A 337 -1.85 48.53 13.83
N THR A 338 -1.83 48.45 12.50
CA THR A 338 -2.81 47.67 11.71
C THR A 338 -2.26 46.28 11.43
N TYR A 339 -3.08 45.27 11.67
CA TYR A 339 -2.70 43.88 11.48
C TYR A 339 -3.49 43.22 10.36
N ARG A 340 -2.82 42.35 9.61
CA ARG A 340 -3.44 41.43 8.64
C ARG A 340 -3.45 40.02 9.25
N ILE A 341 -4.62 39.41 9.26
CA ILE A 341 -4.84 38.02 9.68
C ILE A 341 -5.08 37.20 8.42
N GLU A 342 -4.31 36.13 8.26
CA GLU A 342 -4.52 35.12 7.23
C GLU A 342 -4.90 33.82 7.92
N VAL A 343 -6.08 33.28 7.60
CA VAL A 343 -6.51 31.97 8.09
C VAL A 343 -6.33 30.94 7.00
N LEU A 344 -5.55 29.91 7.32
CA LEU A 344 -5.02 28.93 6.39
C LEU A 344 -5.38 27.52 6.87
N LYS A 345 -5.74 26.65 5.93
CA LYS A 345 -5.82 25.20 6.16
C LYS A 345 -4.53 24.59 5.66
N MET A 346 -3.82 23.93 6.57
CA MET A 346 -2.60 23.20 6.25
C MET A 346 -2.94 22.10 5.26
N SER A 347 -2.20 22.05 4.16
CA SER A 347 -2.51 21.21 3.02
C SER A 347 -1.23 20.70 2.38
N TYR A 348 -1.25 19.44 1.95
CA TYR A 348 -0.10 18.79 1.31
C TYR A 348 -0.51 18.24 -0.05
N ASP A 349 0.26 18.61 -1.07
CA ASP A 349 0.25 17.99 -2.39
C ASP A 349 1.30 16.89 -2.37
N ALA A 350 0.89 15.64 -2.55
CA ALA A 350 1.73 14.49 -2.28
C ALA A 350 1.49 13.34 -3.27
N SER A 351 2.58 12.63 -3.57
CA SER A 351 2.59 11.35 -4.28
C SER A 351 3.40 10.37 -3.45
N VAL A 352 2.75 9.32 -2.94
CA VAL A 352 3.37 8.36 -2.03
C VAL A 352 3.01 6.92 -2.40
N THR A 353 3.83 5.97 -1.97
CA THR A 353 3.56 4.55 -2.19
C THR A 353 2.53 4.04 -1.20
N TYR A 354 1.47 3.41 -1.70
CA TYR A 354 0.52 2.65 -0.88
C TYR A 354 0.86 1.16 -0.90
N VAL A 355 0.54 0.47 0.20
CA VAL A 355 0.56 -0.98 0.32
C VAL A 355 -0.79 -1.42 0.88
N ALA A 356 -1.56 -2.14 0.06
CA ALA A 356 -2.87 -2.67 0.46
C ALA A 356 -2.75 -4.16 0.75
N THR A 357 -3.33 -4.61 1.87
CA THR A 357 -3.50 -6.04 2.17
C THR A 357 -4.92 -6.45 1.79
N LEU A 358 -5.04 -7.41 0.88
CA LEU A 358 -6.31 -7.97 0.46
C LEU A 358 -6.57 -9.27 1.19
N GLU A 359 -7.85 -9.54 1.46
CA GLU A 359 -8.32 -10.80 2.02
C GLU A 359 -9.39 -11.41 1.11
N LYS A 360 -9.22 -12.70 0.80
CA LYS A 360 -10.19 -13.44 -0.02
C LYS A 360 -11.47 -13.71 0.77
N MET A 361 -12.61 -13.48 0.13
CA MET A 361 -13.94 -13.54 0.74
C MET A 361 -14.73 -14.79 0.40
N ASP A 362 -14.32 -15.52 -0.64
CA ASP A 362 -15.03 -16.64 -1.23
C ASP A 362 -14.16 -17.91 -1.41
N GLY A 363 -14.84 -19.01 -1.75
CA GLY A 363 -14.19 -20.29 -2.04
C GLY A 363 -13.49 -20.95 -0.84
N ASN A 364 -12.69 -21.98 -1.14
CA ASN A 364 -11.96 -22.76 -0.13
C ASN A 364 -10.77 -22.01 0.47
N ASP A 365 -10.27 -21.01 -0.25
CA ASP A 365 -9.12 -20.19 0.14
C ASP A 365 -9.55 -18.90 0.89
N LYS A 366 -10.81 -18.83 1.34
CA LYS A 366 -11.35 -17.70 2.10
C LYS A 366 -10.47 -17.40 3.32
N GLY A 367 -10.19 -16.11 3.54
CA GLY A 367 -9.34 -15.62 4.62
C GLY A 367 -7.85 -15.61 4.29
N GLN A 368 -7.42 -16.18 3.15
CA GLN A 368 -6.06 -15.97 2.68
C GLN A 368 -5.84 -14.51 2.31
N ARG A 369 -4.61 -14.04 2.57
CA ARG A 369 -4.22 -12.66 2.37
C ARG A 369 -2.98 -12.56 1.51
N PHE A 370 -2.91 -11.47 0.75
CA PHE A 370 -1.74 -11.10 -0.03
C PHE A 370 -1.67 -9.57 -0.12
N LYS A 371 -0.49 -9.03 -0.40
CA LYS A 371 -0.27 -7.59 -0.54
C LYS A 371 -0.15 -7.16 -1.99
N ILE A 372 -0.58 -5.94 -2.25
CA ILE A 372 -0.33 -5.19 -3.50
C ILE A 372 0.24 -3.82 -3.16
N LYS A 373 0.90 -3.18 -4.11
CA LYS A 373 1.44 -1.83 -3.96
C LYS A 373 1.24 -0.99 -5.22
N GLY A 374 1.21 0.33 -5.06
CA GLY A 374 1.12 1.30 -6.15
C GLY A 374 1.33 2.72 -5.61
N LYS A 375 0.93 3.73 -6.37
CA LYS A 375 1.01 5.15 -5.96
C LYS A 375 -0.35 5.72 -5.61
N TRP A 376 -0.36 6.53 -4.56
CA TRP A 376 -1.45 7.44 -4.24
C TRP A 376 -0.99 8.86 -4.56
N ASP A 377 -1.82 9.60 -5.28
CA ASP A 377 -1.59 10.98 -5.66
C ASP A 377 -2.76 11.84 -5.16
N GLY A 378 -2.47 12.93 -4.46
CA GLY A 378 -3.56 13.72 -3.91
C GLY A 378 -3.18 14.96 -3.15
N ILE A 379 -4.25 15.62 -2.68
CA ILE A 379 -4.21 16.76 -1.79
C ILE A 379 -4.95 16.38 -0.52
N VAL A 380 -4.26 16.44 0.62
CA VAL A 380 -4.86 16.20 1.94
C VAL A 380 -4.73 17.43 2.82
N THR A 381 -5.71 17.67 3.67
CA THR A 381 -5.70 18.79 4.62
C THR A 381 -5.75 18.33 6.06
N THR A 382 -5.06 19.04 6.96
CA THR A 382 -4.88 18.61 8.36
C THR A 382 -5.37 19.67 9.34
N TYR A 383 -4.54 20.65 9.68
CA TYR A 383 -4.82 21.65 10.72
C TYR A 383 -5.33 22.96 10.15
N LEU A 384 -6.22 23.63 10.87
CA LEU A 384 -6.55 25.03 10.62
C LEU A 384 -5.62 25.89 11.49
N TYR A 385 -5.06 26.97 10.93
CA TYR A 385 -4.18 27.87 11.68
C TYR A 385 -4.29 29.30 11.13
N TYR A 386 -3.82 30.28 11.89
CA TYR A 386 -3.70 31.65 11.40
C TYR A 386 -2.27 32.17 11.47
N ASN A 387 -1.97 33.10 10.57
CA ASN A 387 -0.80 33.96 10.64
C ASN A 387 -1.26 35.40 10.90
N LEU A 388 -0.57 36.09 11.80
CA LEU A 388 -0.77 37.50 12.13
C LEU A 388 0.43 38.30 11.63
N TYR A 389 0.19 39.27 10.76
CA TYR A 389 1.22 40.14 10.20
C TYR A 389 0.99 41.59 10.57
N ILE A 390 2.06 42.34 10.78
CA ILE A 390 2.01 43.81 10.74
C ILE A 390 1.77 44.22 9.29
N MET A 391 0.70 44.97 9.02
CA MET A 391 0.30 45.25 7.64
C MET A 391 1.34 46.08 6.88
N ASP A 392 1.95 47.07 7.51
CA ASP A 392 2.86 48.01 6.84
C ASP A 392 4.22 47.40 6.50
N THR A 393 4.74 46.51 7.38
CA THR A 393 6.06 45.88 7.21
C THR A 393 5.98 44.48 6.63
N ASN A 394 4.79 43.87 6.63
CA ASN A 394 4.56 42.46 6.33
C ASN A 394 5.37 41.51 7.23
N GLU A 395 5.75 41.96 8.42
CA GLU A 395 6.44 41.16 9.43
C GLU A 395 5.47 40.18 10.08
N LEU A 396 5.84 38.90 10.13
CA LEU A 396 5.08 37.85 10.81
C LEU A 396 5.27 38.00 12.32
N VAL A 397 4.16 38.14 13.04
CA VAL A 397 4.14 38.30 14.50
C VAL A 397 3.80 37.00 15.20
N GLU A 398 2.84 36.26 14.66
CA GLU A 398 2.36 35.02 15.28
C GLU A 398 1.89 34.04 14.21
N THR A 399 2.19 32.76 14.42
CA THR A 399 1.51 31.63 13.78
C THR A 399 0.91 30.76 14.86
N ARG A 400 -0.37 30.40 14.73
CA ARG A 400 -1.06 29.59 15.74
C ARG A 400 -2.10 28.65 15.15
N ILE A 401 -2.03 27.38 15.57
CA ILE A 401 -3.04 26.35 15.25
C ILE A 401 -4.34 26.66 15.99
N ILE A 402 -5.44 26.56 15.25
CA ILE A 402 -6.80 26.76 15.74
C ILE A 402 -7.33 25.37 16.12
N SER A 403 -7.43 25.12 17.43
CA SER A 403 -7.95 23.87 18.00
C SER A 403 -9.47 23.90 18.13
#